data_AF-A0A6C0ESB2-F1
#
_entry.id   AF-A0A6C0ESB2-F1
#
_cell.length_a   1.000
_cell.length_b   1.000
_cell.length_c   1.000
_cell.angle_alpha   90.00
_cell.angle_beta   90.00
_cell.angle_gamma   90.00
#
_symmetry.space_group_name_H-M   'P 1'
#
loop_
_entity.id
_entity.type
_entity.pdbx_description
1 polymer ?
#
loop_
_entity_poly.entity_id
_entity_poly.type
_entity_poly.pdbx_seq_one_letter_code
_entity_poly.pdbx_strand_id
1 'polypeptide(L)'
;MATFERKNLDNGKPNPKYIDLCDEDTPIAGQKFACMSFVSPEKILKKRELFMFEQFIKQWDFTKSMTKFLDFIHFLSYKYNLNVEDVINDFNEFSKEEETKLKESSVDDDFNNFMDKNEERLATQFQRENAFQTSVRGLKVRGVFSTQEEAEMQCKKLRDYDPNHDIFVGPVGMWIPWDPDAYKTGRVEFMEEELNKLHQEKMKNETKAKQEFEQRIKETKKKAIEENIKLAEKSGNVLTQTMDEDGNLVGVRETVNFEEREAADVETTNIRNEMLRETKLKEEETKDAEKSNAQRADSIQVEMDN
;
A
#
# COMPACT_ATOMS: atom_id res chain seq x y z
N MET A 1 -20.79 8.05 2.78
CA MET A 1 -19.53 8.69 3.23
C MET A 1 -19.78 9.25 4.61
N ALA A 2 -19.10 8.74 5.64
CA ALA A 2 -19.26 9.25 7.00
C ALA A 2 -18.75 10.70 7.06
N THR A 3 -19.62 11.62 7.45
CA THR A 3 -19.27 13.03 7.70
C THR A 3 -18.27 13.11 8.85
N PHE A 4 -17.08 13.66 8.60
CA PHE A 4 -16.04 13.87 9.59
C PHE A 4 -16.50 14.92 10.63
N GLU A 5 -16.66 14.50 11.88
CA GLU A 5 -16.95 15.38 13.01
C GLU A 5 -15.71 16.23 13.34
N ARG A 6 -15.86 17.55 13.40
CA ARG A 6 -14.74 18.47 13.70
C ARG A 6 -14.56 18.63 15.21
N LYS A 7 -13.30 18.80 15.65
CA LYS A 7 -12.91 19.02 17.06
C LYS A 7 -13.60 20.23 17.69
N ASN A 8 -13.70 21.31 16.93
CA ASN A 8 -14.43 22.51 17.31
C ASN A 8 -15.65 22.69 16.40
N LEU A 9 -16.75 23.17 16.98
CA LEU A 9 -17.90 23.67 16.23
C LEU A 9 -17.50 24.97 15.49
N ASP A 10 -18.30 25.38 14.50
CA ASP A 10 -18.02 26.61 13.72
C ASP A 10 -18.00 27.89 14.59
N ASN A 11 -18.51 27.81 15.83
CA ASN A 11 -18.49 28.86 16.83
C ASN A 11 -17.23 28.83 17.75
N GLY A 12 -16.28 27.94 17.50
CA GLY A 12 -15.04 27.80 18.26
C GLY A 12 -15.15 27.05 19.59
N LYS A 13 -16.35 26.59 19.99
CA LYS A 13 -16.53 25.76 21.19
C LYS A 13 -16.20 24.29 20.91
N PRO A 14 -15.72 23.53 21.91
CA PRO A 14 -15.45 22.10 21.75
C PRO A 14 -16.74 21.36 21.38
N ASN A 15 -16.66 20.49 20.38
CA ASN A 15 -17.80 19.72 19.90
C ASN A 15 -18.07 18.54 20.86
N PRO A 16 -19.24 18.47 21.54
CA PRO A 16 -19.54 17.39 22.48
C PRO A 16 -19.72 16.02 21.81
N LYS A 17 -19.88 15.98 20.48
CA LYS A 17 -19.91 14.72 19.71
C LYS A 17 -18.54 14.28 19.22
N TYR A 18 -17.54 15.17 19.28
CA TYR A 18 -16.18 14.83 18.89
C TYR A 18 -15.49 14.13 20.05
N ILE A 19 -15.07 12.90 19.81
CA ILE A 19 -14.30 12.09 20.76
C ILE A 19 -12.88 11.99 20.21
N ASP A 20 -11.93 12.65 20.87
CA ASP A 20 -10.53 12.51 20.55
C ASP A 20 -10.00 11.26 21.25
N LEU A 21 -9.65 10.24 20.46
CA LEU A 21 -9.09 8.99 20.99
C LEU A 21 -7.60 9.13 21.32
N CYS A 22 -6.96 10.23 20.90
CA CYS A 22 -5.53 10.46 21.03
C CYS A 22 -5.20 11.63 21.96
N ASP A 23 -6.13 12.06 22.81
CA ASP A 23 -5.88 13.14 23.77
C ASP A 23 -4.69 12.82 24.69
N GLU A 24 -3.89 13.84 24.95
CA GLU A 24 -2.71 13.74 25.81
C GLU A 24 -3.10 13.87 27.28
N ASP A 25 -2.52 13.01 28.12
CA ASP A 25 -2.73 13.09 29.57
C ASP A 25 -2.05 14.32 30.17
N THR A 26 -2.59 14.80 31.30
CA THR A 26 -1.96 15.90 32.03
C THR A 26 -0.56 15.51 32.51
N PRO A 27 0.47 16.33 32.24
CA PRO A 27 1.85 15.98 32.54
C PRO A 27 2.08 15.89 34.05
N ILE A 28 2.68 14.78 34.49
CA ILE A 28 3.09 14.59 35.88
C ILE A 28 4.51 15.14 36.05
N ALA A 29 4.71 15.96 37.09
CA ALA A 29 6.01 16.55 37.39
C ALA A 29 7.08 15.45 37.56
N GLY A 30 8.19 15.61 36.85
CA GLY A 30 9.30 14.66 36.86
C GLY A 30 9.09 13.37 36.06
N GLN A 31 7.92 13.19 35.44
CA GLN A 31 7.54 11.99 34.70
C GLN A 31 7.15 12.34 33.26
N LYS A 32 8.09 12.91 32.51
CA LYS A 32 7.83 13.31 31.11
C LYS A 32 8.25 12.26 30.09
N PHE A 33 9.28 11.46 30.39
CA PHE A 33 9.83 10.46 29.48
C PHE A 33 9.98 9.13 30.19
N ALA A 34 9.61 8.04 29.53
CA ALA A 34 9.78 6.69 30.03
C ALA A 34 10.71 5.88 29.11
N CYS A 35 11.60 5.10 29.72
CA CYS A 35 12.30 4.04 29.01
C CYS A 35 11.41 2.80 29.00
N MET A 36 11.14 2.24 27.82
CA MET A 36 10.25 1.11 27.64
C MET A 36 10.92 0.04 26.80
N SER A 37 10.66 -1.22 27.11
CA SER A 37 11.00 -2.36 26.26
C SER A 37 9.72 -3.04 25.81
N PHE A 38 9.64 -3.36 24.53
CA PHE A 38 8.52 -4.12 23.97
C PHE A 38 8.97 -5.54 23.67
N VAL A 39 8.07 -6.49 23.86
CA VAL A 39 8.20 -7.86 23.37
C VAL A 39 6.99 -8.15 22.50
N SER A 40 7.22 -8.32 21.21
CA SER A 40 6.19 -8.69 20.24
C SER A 40 6.40 -10.13 19.80
N PRO A 41 5.50 -11.06 20.15
CA PRO A 41 5.53 -12.43 19.68
C PRO A 41 5.46 -12.53 18.16
N GLU A 42 4.93 -11.51 17.47
CA GLU A 42 4.76 -11.47 16.01
C GLU A 42 6.08 -11.53 15.22
N LYS A 43 7.20 -11.20 15.86
CA LYS A 43 8.53 -11.33 15.27
C LYS A 43 9.09 -12.77 15.37
N ILE A 44 8.52 -13.58 16.26
CA ILE A 44 9.11 -14.87 16.71
C ILE A 44 8.17 -16.04 16.42
N LEU A 45 6.87 -15.83 16.56
CA LEU A 45 5.80 -16.81 16.42
C LEU A 45 4.87 -16.42 15.28
N LYS A 46 4.33 -17.42 14.59
CA LYS A 46 3.22 -17.21 13.66
C LYS A 46 2.05 -16.56 14.42
N LYS A 47 1.45 -15.52 13.85
CA LYS A 47 0.28 -14.85 14.45
C LYS A 47 -0.76 -15.90 14.82
N ARG A 48 -1.15 -15.93 16.10
CA ARG A 48 -2.14 -16.88 16.65
C ARG A 48 -3.43 -16.87 15.81
N GLU A 49 -3.87 -15.69 15.39
CA GLU A 49 -5.03 -15.48 14.52
C GLU A 49 -4.87 -16.19 13.17
N LEU A 50 -3.69 -16.09 12.55
CA LEU A 50 -3.43 -16.77 11.28
C LEU A 50 -3.41 -18.29 11.45
N PHE A 51 -2.86 -18.80 12.55
CA PHE A 51 -2.92 -20.22 12.88
C PHE A 51 -4.37 -20.69 13.08
N MET A 52 -5.17 -19.95 13.83
CA MET A 52 -6.59 -20.26 14.06
C MET A 52 -7.37 -20.28 12.75
N PHE A 53 -7.11 -19.30 11.87
CA PHE A 53 -7.72 -19.22 10.55
C PHE A 53 -7.29 -20.37 9.63
N GLU A 54 -6.03 -20.79 9.65
CA GLU A 54 -5.59 -21.97 8.88
C GLU A 54 -6.25 -23.26 9.35
N GLN A 55 -6.46 -23.42 10.66
CA GLN A 55 -7.16 -24.59 11.20
C GLN A 55 -8.64 -24.57 10.85
N PHE A 56 -9.23 -23.38 10.81
CA PHE A 56 -10.58 -23.18 10.27
C PHE A 56 -10.63 -23.59 8.78
N ILE A 57 -9.74 -23.10 7.92
CA ILE A 57 -9.69 -23.49 6.49
C ILE A 57 -9.56 -25.00 6.32
N LYS A 58 -8.71 -25.66 7.11
CA LYS A 58 -8.53 -27.13 7.06
C LYS A 58 -9.80 -27.90 7.42
N GLN A 59 -10.62 -27.36 8.32
CA GLN A 59 -11.92 -27.94 8.68
C GLN A 59 -12.99 -27.55 7.66
N TRP A 60 -12.89 -26.33 7.13
CA TRP A 60 -13.74 -25.75 6.11
C TRP A 60 -13.32 -26.16 4.70
N ASP A 61 -12.76 -27.36 4.57
CA ASP A 61 -12.26 -27.89 3.32
C ASP A 61 -13.45 -28.36 2.47
N PHE A 62 -14.15 -27.38 1.91
CA PHE A 62 -15.34 -27.53 1.07
C PHE A 62 -15.09 -28.52 -0.07
N THR A 63 -13.86 -28.58 -0.57
CA THR A 63 -13.40 -29.50 -1.62
C THR A 63 -13.60 -30.97 -1.24
N LYS A 64 -13.26 -31.37 0.00
CA LYS A 64 -13.48 -32.76 0.46
C LYS A 64 -14.96 -33.08 0.60
N SER A 65 -15.75 -32.12 1.08
CA SER A 65 -17.20 -32.26 1.19
C SER A 65 -17.83 -32.43 -0.19
N MET A 66 -17.42 -31.59 -1.15
CA MET A 66 -17.88 -31.63 -2.55
C MET A 66 -17.56 -32.97 -3.22
N THR A 67 -16.33 -33.50 -3.05
CA THR A 67 -15.98 -34.83 -3.57
C THR A 67 -16.86 -35.93 -2.95
N LYS A 68 -17.16 -35.85 -1.65
CA LYS A 68 -18.03 -36.83 -0.98
C LYS A 68 -19.49 -36.72 -1.41
N PHE A 69 -19.97 -35.52 -1.71
CA PHE A 69 -21.30 -35.33 -2.29
C PHE A 69 -21.39 -35.90 -3.70
N LEU A 70 -20.36 -35.71 -4.54
CA LEU A 70 -20.30 -36.32 -5.87
C LEU A 70 -20.25 -37.86 -5.79
N ASP A 71 -19.43 -38.42 -4.89
CA ASP A 71 -19.41 -39.87 -4.62
C ASP A 71 -20.81 -40.39 -4.22
N PHE A 72 -21.54 -39.63 -3.40
CA PHE A 72 -22.89 -39.99 -2.98
C PHE A 72 -23.91 -39.89 -4.11
N ILE A 73 -23.80 -38.89 -4.99
CA ILE A 73 -24.63 -38.77 -6.20
C ILE A 73 -24.39 -39.96 -7.12
N HIS A 74 -23.12 -40.35 -7.35
CA HIS A 74 -22.81 -41.56 -8.13
C HIS A 74 -23.44 -42.82 -7.52
N PHE A 75 -23.42 -42.96 -6.19
CA PHE A 75 -24.10 -44.06 -5.50
C PHE A 75 -25.62 -44.04 -5.70
N LEU A 76 -26.27 -42.87 -5.57
CA LEU A 76 -27.72 -42.73 -5.80
C LEU A 76 -28.10 -43.06 -7.25
N SER A 77 -27.33 -42.54 -8.20
CA SER A 77 -27.55 -42.82 -9.62
C SER A 77 -27.42 -44.31 -9.93
N TYR A 78 -26.46 -45.01 -9.30
CA TYR A 78 -26.34 -46.45 -9.42
C TYR A 78 -27.51 -47.21 -8.77
N LYS A 79 -27.89 -46.84 -7.53
CA LYS A 79 -28.93 -47.55 -6.76
C LYS A 79 -30.33 -47.40 -7.36
N TYR A 80 -30.63 -46.24 -7.92
CA TYR A 80 -31.93 -45.90 -8.48
C TYR A 80 -31.94 -45.88 -10.01
N ASN A 81 -30.82 -46.29 -10.64
CA ASN A 81 -30.65 -46.35 -12.09
C ASN A 81 -30.96 -45.01 -12.80
N LEU A 82 -30.57 -43.90 -12.16
CA LEU A 82 -30.72 -42.55 -12.69
C LEU A 82 -29.56 -42.23 -13.63
N ASN A 83 -29.80 -41.37 -14.61
CA ASN A 83 -28.74 -40.86 -15.46
C ASN A 83 -27.79 -39.98 -14.62
N VAL A 84 -26.52 -40.39 -14.55
CA VAL A 84 -25.49 -39.72 -13.74
C VAL A 84 -25.23 -38.30 -14.24
N GLU A 85 -25.23 -38.10 -15.56
CA GLU A 85 -24.96 -36.78 -16.17
C GLU A 85 -26.07 -35.78 -15.83
N ASP A 86 -27.33 -36.21 -15.92
CA ASP A 86 -28.49 -35.35 -15.63
C ASP A 86 -28.50 -34.93 -14.15
N VAL A 87 -28.26 -35.87 -13.22
CA VAL A 87 -28.25 -35.57 -11.78
C VAL A 87 -27.07 -34.67 -11.39
N ILE A 88 -25.92 -34.82 -12.04
CA ILE A 88 -24.78 -33.91 -11.82
C ILE A 88 -25.08 -32.51 -12.38
N ASN A 89 -25.75 -32.41 -13.52
CA ASN A 89 -26.17 -31.13 -14.09
C ASN A 89 -27.19 -30.43 -13.19
N ASP A 90 -28.19 -31.15 -12.69
CA ASP A 90 -29.18 -30.64 -11.73
C ASP A 90 -28.51 -30.18 -10.43
N PHE A 91 -27.52 -30.93 -9.92
CA PHE A 91 -26.75 -30.52 -8.75
C PHE A 91 -25.92 -29.25 -8.99
N ASN A 92 -25.34 -29.10 -10.17
CA ASN A 92 -24.60 -27.89 -10.54
C ASN A 92 -25.52 -26.68 -10.71
N GLU A 93 -26.74 -26.86 -11.22
CA GLU A 93 -27.75 -25.81 -11.32
C GLU A 93 -28.26 -25.39 -9.93
N PHE A 94 -28.61 -26.36 -9.09
CA PHE A 94 -28.96 -26.15 -7.68
C PHE A 94 -27.84 -25.42 -6.92
N SER A 95 -26.58 -25.81 -7.14
CA SER A 95 -25.44 -25.16 -6.49
C SER A 95 -25.31 -23.69 -6.89
N LYS A 96 -25.67 -23.30 -8.12
CA LYS A 96 -25.65 -21.89 -8.57
C LYS A 96 -26.81 -21.08 -7.98
N GLU A 97 -27.99 -21.67 -7.85
CA GLU A 97 -29.13 -21.00 -7.22
C GLU A 97 -28.89 -20.78 -5.72
N GLU A 98 -28.42 -21.82 -5.03
CA GLU A 98 -28.11 -21.77 -3.61
C GLU A 98 -26.83 -20.98 -3.31
N GLU A 99 -25.91 -20.77 -4.28
CA GLU A 99 -24.74 -19.90 -4.10
C GLU A 99 -25.15 -18.50 -3.60
N THR A 100 -26.31 -18.01 -4.05
CA THR A 100 -26.84 -16.70 -3.65
C THR A 100 -27.32 -16.70 -2.19
N LYS A 101 -27.90 -17.81 -1.71
CA LYS A 101 -28.32 -17.98 -0.31
C LYS A 101 -27.16 -18.33 0.62
N LEU A 102 -26.18 -19.08 0.13
CA LEU A 102 -24.96 -19.42 0.87
C LEU A 102 -24.11 -18.18 1.17
N LYS A 103 -24.21 -17.14 0.32
CA LYS A 103 -23.60 -15.83 0.57
C LYS A 103 -24.31 -15.04 1.68
N GLU A 104 -25.54 -15.41 2.07
CA GLU A 104 -26.24 -14.78 3.20
C GLU A 104 -25.75 -15.31 4.56
N SER A 105 -25.34 -16.57 4.65
CA SER A 105 -24.55 -17.07 5.78
C SER A 105 -23.12 -16.57 5.65
N SER A 106 -22.71 -15.62 6.50
CA SER A 106 -21.40 -15.02 6.38
C SER A 106 -20.31 -16.00 6.82
N VAL A 107 -19.20 -15.98 6.08
CA VAL A 107 -17.92 -16.61 6.45
C VAL A 107 -17.53 -16.28 7.89
N ASP A 108 -17.82 -15.05 8.31
CA ASP A 108 -17.56 -14.53 9.64
C ASP A 108 -18.36 -15.28 10.71
N ASP A 109 -19.64 -15.58 10.47
CA ASP A 109 -20.48 -16.35 11.39
C ASP A 109 -20.00 -17.80 11.54
N ASP A 110 -19.60 -18.43 10.43
CA ASP A 110 -19.03 -19.78 10.44
C ASP A 110 -17.69 -19.82 11.20
N PHE A 111 -16.84 -18.82 11.00
CA PHE A 111 -15.58 -18.69 11.73
C PHE A 111 -15.82 -18.48 13.24
N ASN A 112 -16.74 -17.58 13.62
CA ASN A 112 -17.08 -17.33 15.02
C ASN A 112 -17.61 -18.60 15.70
N ASN A 113 -18.54 -19.31 15.07
CA ASN A 113 -19.05 -20.58 15.57
C ASN A 113 -17.97 -21.66 15.69
N PHE A 114 -17.03 -21.71 14.75
CA PHE A 114 -15.88 -22.62 14.82
C PHE A 114 -14.96 -22.27 15.99
N MET A 115 -14.68 -20.98 16.18
CA MET A 115 -13.85 -20.46 17.27
C MET A 115 -14.48 -20.77 18.63
N ASP A 116 -15.77 -20.48 18.83
CA ASP A 116 -16.48 -20.76 20.08
C ASP A 116 -16.37 -22.23 20.53
N LYS A 117 -16.34 -23.17 19.57
CA LYS A 117 -16.26 -24.62 19.85
C LYS A 117 -14.84 -25.13 20.01
N ASN A 118 -13.86 -24.50 19.36
CA ASN A 118 -12.51 -25.05 19.22
C ASN A 118 -11.42 -24.20 19.86
N GLU A 119 -11.72 -23.02 20.39
CA GLU A 119 -10.72 -22.06 20.88
C GLU A 119 -9.77 -22.69 21.90
N GLU A 120 -10.30 -23.36 22.93
CA GLU A 120 -9.48 -23.95 23.99
C GLU A 120 -8.53 -25.05 23.46
N ARG A 121 -9.05 -25.91 22.57
CA ARG A 121 -8.28 -26.98 21.93
C ARG A 121 -7.17 -26.40 21.04
N LEU A 122 -7.51 -25.42 20.21
CA LEU A 122 -6.58 -24.79 19.27
C LEU A 122 -5.53 -23.95 20.00
N ALA A 123 -5.90 -23.25 21.06
CA ALA A 123 -4.98 -22.51 21.92
C ALA A 123 -3.97 -23.45 22.58
N THR A 124 -4.42 -24.58 23.11
CA THR A 124 -3.53 -25.59 23.70
C THR A 124 -2.59 -26.20 22.67
N GLN A 125 -3.11 -26.51 21.48
CA GLN A 125 -2.30 -27.04 20.38
C GLN A 125 -1.25 -26.03 19.93
N PHE A 126 -1.64 -24.76 19.75
CA PHE A 126 -0.73 -23.67 19.41
C PHE A 126 0.36 -23.52 20.47
N GLN A 127 0.00 -23.55 21.75
CA GLN A 127 0.98 -23.47 22.84
C GLN A 127 1.98 -24.64 22.80
N ARG A 128 1.53 -25.88 22.56
CA ARG A 128 2.43 -27.04 22.46
C ARG A 128 3.38 -26.93 21.27
N GLU A 129 2.86 -26.57 20.10
CA GLU A 129 3.64 -26.44 18.87
C GLU A 129 4.69 -25.32 18.96
N ASN A 130 4.41 -24.28 19.76
CA ASN A 130 5.30 -23.15 19.99
C ASN A 130 6.05 -23.22 21.34
N ALA A 131 6.18 -24.42 21.93
CA ALA A 131 6.93 -24.67 23.17
C ALA A 131 6.54 -23.74 24.34
N PHE A 132 5.24 -23.39 24.44
CA PHE A 132 4.68 -22.48 25.43
C PHE A 132 5.33 -21.09 25.44
N GLN A 133 5.93 -20.67 24.33
CA GLN A 133 6.39 -19.29 24.18
C GLN A 133 5.20 -18.33 24.22
N THR A 134 5.39 -17.20 24.90
CA THR A 134 4.34 -16.22 25.16
C THR A 134 3.81 -15.66 23.84
N SER A 135 2.52 -15.84 23.57
CA SER A 135 1.82 -15.30 22.40
C SER A 135 1.22 -13.91 22.65
N VAL A 136 1.56 -13.30 23.79
CA VAL A 136 1.04 -12.02 24.24
C VAL A 136 2.10 -10.94 24.09
N ARG A 137 1.66 -9.78 23.60
CA ARG A 137 2.43 -8.55 23.54
C ARG A 137 2.80 -8.09 24.95
N GLY A 138 4.10 -7.91 25.23
CA GLY A 138 4.62 -7.48 26.52
C GLY A 138 5.18 -6.06 26.50
N LEU A 139 4.85 -5.27 27.51
CA LEU A 139 5.41 -3.93 27.75
C LEU A 139 6.11 -3.95 29.11
N LYS A 140 7.36 -3.47 29.15
CA LYS A 140 8.13 -3.29 30.38
C LYS A 140 8.58 -1.85 30.50
N VAL A 141 8.12 -1.15 31.53
CA VAL A 141 8.60 0.18 31.90
C VAL A 141 9.90 0.02 32.71
N ARG A 142 10.97 0.64 32.24
CA ARG A 142 12.36 0.51 32.75
C ARG A 142 12.82 1.74 33.53
N GLY A 143 11.94 2.72 33.70
CA GLY A 143 12.23 3.98 34.40
C GLY A 143 11.46 5.13 33.79
N VAL A 144 11.27 6.19 34.57
CA VAL A 144 10.59 7.43 34.15
C VAL A 144 11.44 8.62 34.60
N PHE A 145 11.57 9.62 33.73
CA PHE A 145 12.53 10.72 33.85
C PHE A 145 11.89 12.06 33.48
N SER A 146 12.55 13.13 33.93
CA SER A 146 12.07 14.51 33.76
C SER A 146 12.44 15.08 32.41
N THR A 147 13.63 14.73 31.90
CA THR A 147 14.21 15.25 30.66
C THR A 147 14.54 14.11 29.70
N GLN A 148 14.56 14.45 28.41
CA GLN A 148 14.92 13.48 27.36
C GLN A 148 16.38 13.04 27.49
N GLU A 149 17.30 13.97 27.77
CA GLU A 149 18.73 13.68 27.91
C GLU A 149 19.02 12.70 29.05
N GLU A 150 18.31 12.83 30.17
CA GLU A 150 18.41 11.90 31.29
C GLU A 150 17.91 10.50 30.91
N ALA A 151 16.77 10.43 30.22
CA ALA A 151 16.22 9.17 29.73
C ALA A 151 17.16 8.49 28.72
N GLU A 152 17.80 9.24 27.83
CA GLU A 152 18.78 8.73 26.85
C GLU A 152 20.05 8.21 27.56
N MET A 153 20.57 8.91 28.56
CA MET A 153 21.72 8.45 29.34
C MET A 153 21.40 7.15 30.10
N GLN A 154 20.20 7.05 30.69
CA GLN A 154 19.77 5.86 31.40
C GLN A 154 19.46 4.70 30.46
N CYS A 155 18.92 4.99 29.26
CA CYS A 155 18.76 4.01 28.19
C CYS A 155 20.11 3.37 27.82
N LYS A 156 21.17 4.18 27.64
CA LYS A 156 22.53 3.69 27.37
C LYS A 156 23.02 2.74 28.47
N LYS A 157 22.90 3.16 29.74
CA LYS A 157 23.27 2.32 30.88
C LYS A 157 22.47 1.02 30.93
N LEU A 158 21.15 1.08 30.74
CA LEU A 158 20.28 -0.10 30.77
C LEU A 158 20.60 -1.10 29.65
N ARG A 159 21.10 -0.61 28.53
CA ARG A 159 21.52 -1.42 27.39
C ARG A 159 22.77 -2.26 27.69
N ASP A 160 23.67 -1.76 28.54
CA ASP A 160 24.82 -2.51 29.02
C ASP A 160 24.40 -3.69 29.93
N TYR A 161 23.33 -3.51 30.71
CA TYR A 161 22.80 -4.55 31.62
C TYR A 161 21.92 -5.59 30.92
N ASP A 162 21.17 -5.19 29.88
CA ASP A 162 20.26 -6.08 29.14
C ASP A 162 20.44 -5.88 27.63
N PRO A 163 21.40 -6.59 27.01
CA PRO A 163 21.67 -6.47 25.58
C PRO A 163 20.63 -7.16 24.70
N ASN A 164 19.71 -7.93 25.28
CA ASN A 164 18.78 -8.75 24.51
C ASN A 164 17.52 -7.99 24.09
N HIS A 165 17.23 -6.85 24.71
CA HIS A 165 16.01 -6.09 24.48
C HIS A 165 16.30 -4.70 23.93
N ASP A 166 15.56 -4.31 22.90
CA ASP A 166 15.53 -2.92 22.47
C ASP A 166 14.85 -2.05 23.53
N ILE A 167 15.45 -0.89 23.79
CA ILE A 167 14.97 0.09 24.76
C ILE A 167 14.61 1.36 24.00
N PHE A 168 13.36 1.78 24.16
CA PHE A 168 12.79 2.95 23.52
C PHE A 168 12.58 4.04 24.56
N VAL A 169 12.85 5.29 24.20
CA VAL A 169 12.51 6.46 25.01
C VAL A 169 11.22 7.05 24.42
N GLY A 170 10.16 7.07 25.23
CA GLY A 170 8.86 7.58 24.83
C GLY A 170 8.35 8.66 25.79
N PRO A 171 7.66 9.68 25.30
CA PRO A 171 6.97 10.65 26.15
C PRO A 171 5.81 9.98 26.91
N VAL A 172 5.62 10.37 28.18
CA VAL A 172 4.52 9.89 29.04
C VAL A 172 3.28 10.72 28.76
N GLY A 173 2.12 10.05 28.64
CA GLY A 173 0.84 10.71 28.38
C GLY A 173 0.51 10.91 26.91
N MET A 174 1.30 10.34 25.99
CA MET A 174 1.00 10.33 24.55
C MET A 174 0.85 8.90 24.04
N TRP A 175 -0.02 8.71 23.05
CA TRP A 175 -0.16 7.44 22.37
C TRP A 175 1.07 7.14 21.52
N ILE A 176 1.69 5.97 21.76
CA ILE A 176 2.88 5.52 21.06
C ILE A 176 2.56 4.23 20.31
N PRO A 177 2.99 4.07 19.04
CA PRO A 177 2.83 2.82 18.31
C PRO A 177 3.46 1.65 19.07
N TRP A 178 2.78 0.50 19.04
CA TRP A 178 3.32 -0.72 19.64
C TRP A 178 4.55 -1.22 18.88
N ASP A 179 5.65 -1.49 19.60
CA ASP A 179 6.91 -2.04 19.04
C ASP A 179 7.35 -1.32 17.76
N PRO A 180 7.65 -0.02 17.87
CA PRO A 180 7.92 0.79 16.70
C PRO A 180 9.23 0.34 16.01
N ASP A 181 9.20 0.29 14.68
CA ASP A 181 10.37 -0.05 13.88
C ASP A 181 11.41 1.06 14.00
N ALA A 182 12.63 0.70 14.43
CA ALA A 182 13.76 1.59 14.63
C ALA A 182 13.96 2.51 13.42
N TYR A 183 13.91 1.96 12.20
CA TYR A 183 14.09 2.72 10.96
C TYR A 183 13.03 3.79 10.71
N LYS A 184 11.82 3.61 11.24
CA LYS A 184 10.70 4.55 11.07
C LYS A 184 10.62 5.58 12.20
N THR A 185 11.17 5.27 13.38
CA THR A 185 11.20 6.17 14.55
C THR A 185 12.23 7.29 14.50
N GLY A 186 12.94 7.45 13.38
CA GLY A 186 13.86 8.55 13.17
C GLY A 186 15.20 8.32 13.87
N ARG A 187 15.35 8.80 15.12
CA ARG A 187 16.63 8.75 15.84
C ARG A 187 16.89 7.35 16.42
N VAL A 188 17.75 6.59 15.75
CA VAL A 188 18.25 5.29 16.20
C VAL A 188 19.70 5.42 16.62
N GLU A 189 19.99 4.98 17.84
CA GLU A 189 21.37 4.69 18.27
C GLU A 189 21.52 3.18 18.41
N PHE A 190 22.55 2.61 17.80
CA PHE A 190 22.97 1.22 17.90
C PHE A 190 24.02 1.05 19.01
N MET A 191 24.24 -0.19 19.46
CA MET A 191 25.27 -0.49 20.46
C MET A 191 26.69 -0.28 19.91
N GLU A 192 26.91 -0.60 18.63
CA GLU A 192 28.21 -0.45 18.00
C GLU A 192 28.44 0.98 17.49
N GLU A 193 29.51 1.62 17.95
CA GLU A 193 29.89 2.96 17.50
C GLU A 193 30.19 3.02 15.99
N GLU A 194 30.72 1.94 15.42
CA GLU A 194 30.98 1.84 13.97
C GLU A 194 29.68 1.80 13.17
N LEU A 195 28.69 1.05 13.64
CA LEU A 195 27.36 0.99 13.02
C LEU A 195 26.62 2.33 13.12
N ASN A 196 26.79 3.05 14.23
CA ASN A 196 26.27 4.41 14.39
C ASN A 196 26.89 5.39 13.37
N LYS A 197 28.21 5.34 13.17
CA LYS A 197 28.90 6.15 12.16
C LYS A 197 28.38 5.81 10.76
N LEU A 198 28.27 4.52 10.44
CA LEU A 198 27.77 4.05 9.15
C LEU A 198 26.33 4.51 8.89
N HIS A 199 25.45 4.43 9.89
CA HIS A 199 24.06 4.88 9.76
C HIS A 199 23.96 6.40 9.56
N GLN A 200 24.73 7.18 10.32
CA GLN A 200 24.81 8.63 10.13
C GLN A 200 25.36 9.00 8.74
N GLU A 201 26.37 8.29 8.26
CA GLU A 201 26.92 8.49 6.90
C GLU A 201 25.91 8.14 5.81
N LYS A 202 25.16 7.03 5.97
CA LYS A 202 24.07 6.67 5.05
C LYS A 202 23.01 7.76 4.99
N MET A 203 22.53 8.23 6.14
CA MET A 203 21.52 9.31 6.21
C MET A 203 22.03 10.62 5.60
N LYS A 204 23.31 10.96 5.84
CA LYS A 204 23.96 12.11 5.18
C LYS A 204 24.04 11.93 3.67
N ASN A 205 24.37 10.75 3.18
CA ASN A 205 24.44 10.45 1.75
C ASN A 205 23.06 10.51 1.09
N GLU A 206 22.02 9.95 1.73
CA GLU A 206 20.64 10.03 1.23
C GLU A 206 20.14 11.47 1.18
N THR A 207 20.46 12.27 2.21
CA THR A 207 20.10 13.70 2.25
C THR A 207 20.82 14.47 1.15
N LYS A 208 22.13 14.24 0.96
CA LYS A 208 22.90 14.86 -0.13
C LYS A 208 22.37 14.46 -1.49
N ALA A 209 22.07 13.18 -1.71
CA ALA A 209 21.51 12.70 -2.97
C ALA A 209 20.16 13.35 -3.28
N LYS A 210 19.30 13.53 -2.26
CA LYS A 210 18.03 14.23 -2.41
C LYS A 210 18.23 15.72 -2.75
N GLN A 211 19.16 16.40 -2.08
CA GLN A 211 19.51 17.80 -2.37
C GLN A 211 20.07 17.96 -3.79
N GLU A 212 20.97 17.08 -4.22
CA GLU A 212 21.51 17.08 -5.59
C GLU A 212 20.42 16.81 -6.63
N PHE A 213 19.49 15.90 -6.34
CA PHE A 213 18.35 15.63 -7.21
C PHE A 213 17.41 16.84 -7.32
N GLU A 214 17.08 17.49 -6.22
CA GLU A 214 16.27 18.72 -6.20
C GLU A 214 16.99 19.87 -6.93
N GLN A 215 18.31 20.00 -6.76
CA GLN A 215 19.13 20.97 -7.50
C GLN A 215 19.12 20.66 -9.00
N ARG A 216 19.31 19.41 -9.41
CA ARG A 216 19.23 19.00 -10.83
C ARG A 216 17.87 19.30 -11.43
N ILE A 217 16.77 19.00 -10.73
CA ILE A 217 15.42 19.35 -11.20
C ILE A 217 15.28 20.86 -11.35
N LYS A 218 15.75 21.64 -10.37
CA LYS A 218 15.68 23.11 -10.43
C LYS A 218 16.51 23.67 -11.58
N GLU A 219 17.69 23.13 -11.84
CA GLU A 219 18.55 23.50 -12.96
C GLU A 219 17.94 23.11 -14.32
N THR A 220 17.42 21.90 -14.48
CA THR A 220 16.73 21.47 -15.70
C THR A 220 15.50 22.32 -15.97
N LYS A 221 14.70 22.63 -14.93
CA LYS A 221 13.56 23.55 -15.05
C LYS A 221 14.02 24.94 -15.49
N LYS A 222 15.09 25.49 -14.90
CA LYS A 222 15.66 26.79 -15.32
C LYS A 222 16.12 26.77 -16.78
N LYS A 223 16.85 25.74 -17.20
CA LYS A 223 17.33 25.60 -18.59
C LYS A 223 16.18 25.47 -19.58
N ALA A 224 15.16 24.67 -19.27
CA ALA A 224 13.98 24.53 -20.13
C ALA A 224 13.23 25.86 -20.31
N ILE A 225 13.14 26.68 -19.25
CA ILE A 225 12.53 28.02 -19.34
C ILE A 225 13.42 28.98 -20.12
N GLU A 226 14.74 28.96 -19.91
CA GLU A 226 15.67 29.81 -20.66
C GLU A 226 15.68 29.48 -22.16
N GLU A 227 15.60 28.19 -22.51
CA GLU A 227 15.45 27.72 -23.89
C GLU A 227 14.10 28.15 -24.48
N ASN A 228 13.00 28.05 -23.70
CA ASN A 228 11.70 28.56 -24.13
C ASN A 228 11.69 30.08 -24.34
N ILE A 229 12.36 30.86 -23.48
CA ILE A 229 12.51 32.32 -23.65
C ILE A 229 13.29 32.63 -24.94
N LYS A 230 14.43 31.98 -25.17
CA LYS A 230 15.24 32.17 -26.38
C LYS A 230 14.49 31.76 -27.65
N LEU A 231 13.66 30.71 -27.58
CA LEU A 231 12.84 30.26 -28.70
C LEU A 231 11.67 31.23 -28.97
N ALA A 232 11.08 31.79 -27.92
CA ALA A 232 10.02 32.80 -28.03
C ALA A 232 10.56 34.11 -28.65
N GLU A 233 11.75 34.58 -28.23
CA GLU A 233 12.43 35.73 -28.82
C GLU A 233 12.74 35.54 -30.31
N LYS A 234 13.16 34.32 -30.71
CA LYS A 234 13.46 33.99 -32.11
C LYS A 234 12.23 33.79 -32.99
N SER A 235 11.11 33.34 -32.41
CA SER A 235 9.88 33.00 -33.15
C SER A 235 8.82 34.10 -33.12
N GLY A 236 9.00 35.16 -32.31
CA GLY A 236 8.06 36.27 -32.19
C GLY A 236 6.72 35.90 -31.55
N ASN A 237 6.65 34.77 -30.82
CA ASN A 237 5.44 34.28 -30.18
C ASN A 237 5.43 34.61 -28.67
N VAL A 238 4.27 34.98 -28.11
CA VAL A 238 4.14 35.46 -26.72
C VAL A 238 4.36 34.31 -25.71
N LEU A 239 5.24 34.53 -24.73
CA LEU A 239 5.50 33.58 -23.64
C LEU A 239 4.23 33.33 -22.80
N THR A 240 3.85 32.06 -22.64
CA THR A 240 2.65 31.66 -21.89
C THR A 240 2.92 31.29 -20.43
N GLN A 241 4.18 31.21 -19.99
CA GLN A 241 4.57 30.74 -18.64
C GLN A 241 5.75 31.54 -18.08
N THR A 242 5.65 32.00 -16.83
CA THR A 242 6.71 32.67 -16.05
C THR A 242 6.92 31.95 -14.70
N MET A 243 8.08 32.15 -14.05
CA MET A 243 8.47 31.44 -12.82
C MET A 243 8.31 32.36 -11.58
N ASP A 244 7.78 31.82 -10.47
CA ASP A 244 7.76 32.50 -9.16
C ASP A 244 9.09 32.33 -8.37
N GLU A 245 9.26 33.05 -7.25
CA GLU A 245 10.48 33.01 -6.42
C GLU A 245 10.76 31.62 -5.81
N ASP A 246 9.75 30.74 -5.74
CA ASP A 246 9.83 29.38 -5.20
C ASP A 246 10.06 28.30 -6.28
N GLY A 247 10.12 28.69 -7.56
CA GLY A 247 10.44 27.79 -8.68
C GLY A 247 9.25 27.00 -9.22
N ASN A 248 8.02 27.46 -8.98
CA ASN A 248 6.81 26.92 -9.60
C ASN A 248 6.47 27.68 -10.89
N LEU A 249 5.88 26.96 -11.85
CA LEU A 249 5.45 27.53 -13.14
C LEU A 249 4.09 28.20 -12.97
N VAL A 250 4.04 29.52 -13.14
CA VAL A 250 2.79 30.29 -13.16
C VAL A 250 2.47 30.67 -14.61
N GLY A 251 1.33 30.21 -15.11
CA GLY A 251 0.84 30.59 -16.44
C GLY A 251 0.46 32.08 -16.44
N VAL A 252 0.97 32.84 -17.42
CA VAL A 252 0.60 34.26 -17.59
C VAL A 252 -0.86 34.30 -18.02
N ARG A 253 -1.76 34.63 -17.08
CA ARG A 253 -3.21 34.67 -17.31
C ARG A 253 -3.76 36.07 -17.63
N GLU A 254 -2.89 37.05 -17.86
CA GLU A 254 -3.31 38.40 -18.23
C GLU A 254 -2.78 38.73 -19.63
N THR A 255 -3.70 39.22 -20.49
CA THR A 255 -3.52 39.65 -21.88
C THR A 255 -3.50 38.58 -22.99
N VAL A 256 -4.50 37.70 -23.03
CA VAL A 256 -4.99 37.18 -24.32
C VAL A 256 -6.50 37.39 -24.39
N ASN A 257 -6.91 38.37 -25.19
CA ASN A 257 -8.33 38.63 -25.48
C ASN A 257 -8.82 37.55 -26.44
N PHE A 258 -9.51 36.53 -25.91
CA PHE A 258 -9.98 35.37 -26.70
C PHE A 258 -11.17 35.70 -27.61
N GLU A 259 -11.75 36.91 -27.52
CA GLU A 259 -12.97 37.29 -28.25
C GLU A 259 -12.74 37.76 -29.70
N GLU A 260 -11.50 38.04 -30.12
CA GLU A 260 -11.21 38.59 -31.46
C GLU A 260 -10.59 37.58 -32.47
N ARG A 261 -10.41 36.31 -32.10
CA ARG A 261 -10.06 35.29 -33.10
C ARG A 261 -11.35 34.83 -33.78
N GLU A 262 -11.57 35.30 -35.01
CA GLU A 262 -12.49 34.64 -35.94
C GLU A 262 -12.20 33.14 -35.92
N ALA A 263 -13.20 32.36 -35.50
CA ALA A 263 -13.11 30.92 -35.46
C ALA A 263 -12.74 30.43 -36.86
N ALA A 264 -11.65 29.67 -36.97
CA ALA A 264 -11.25 29.05 -38.21
C ALA A 264 -12.45 28.29 -38.81
N ASP A 265 -12.81 28.65 -40.03
CA ASP A 265 -14.00 28.16 -40.72
C ASP A 265 -14.09 26.63 -40.62
N VAL A 266 -15.25 26.11 -40.23
CA VAL A 266 -15.48 24.69 -39.91
C VAL A 266 -15.02 23.77 -41.05
N GLU A 267 -15.11 24.27 -42.29
CA GLU A 267 -14.62 23.61 -43.50
C GLU A 267 -13.10 23.34 -43.47
N THR A 268 -12.29 24.31 -43.06
CA THR A 268 -10.83 24.17 -43.03
C THR A 268 -10.37 23.16 -41.98
N THR A 269 -11.09 23.08 -40.86
CA THR A 269 -10.81 22.12 -39.78
C THR A 269 -11.22 20.70 -40.20
N ASN A 270 -12.31 20.55 -40.94
CA ASN A 270 -12.73 19.27 -41.48
C ASN A 270 -11.76 18.75 -42.55
N ILE A 271 -11.34 19.60 -43.50
CA ILE A 271 -10.36 19.21 -44.54
C ILE A 271 -9.02 18.79 -43.90
N ARG A 272 -8.55 19.51 -42.87
CA ARG A 272 -7.33 19.15 -42.15
C ARG A 272 -7.45 17.79 -41.44
N ASN A 273 -8.59 17.51 -40.82
CA ASN A 273 -8.83 16.24 -40.15
C ASN A 273 -8.95 15.08 -41.14
N GLU A 274 -9.52 15.33 -42.31
CA GLU A 274 -9.62 14.35 -43.39
C GLU A 274 -8.24 14.01 -43.97
N MET A 275 -7.41 15.03 -44.28
CA MET A 275 -6.02 14.80 -44.71
C MET A 275 -5.17 14.07 -43.66
N LEU A 276 -5.38 14.34 -42.37
CA LEU A 276 -4.72 13.61 -41.27
C LEU A 276 -5.16 12.15 -41.18
N ARG A 277 -6.41 11.83 -41.51
CA ARG A 277 -6.88 10.45 -41.57
C ARG A 277 -6.31 9.72 -42.78
N GLU A 278 -6.31 10.36 -43.95
CA GLU A 278 -5.74 9.77 -45.17
C GLU A 278 -4.24 9.49 -45.06
N THR A 279 -3.49 10.39 -44.42
CA THR A 279 -2.05 10.20 -44.18
C THR A 279 -1.79 9.03 -43.24
N LYS A 280 -2.55 8.90 -42.15
CA LYS A 280 -2.45 7.72 -41.26
C LYS A 280 -2.82 6.41 -41.93
N LEU A 281 -3.86 6.39 -42.75
CA LEU A 281 -4.26 5.20 -43.50
C LEU A 281 -3.16 4.77 -44.48
N LYS A 282 -2.54 5.71 -45.20
CA LYS A 282 -1.38 5.41 -46.07
C LYS A 282 -0.15 4.91 -45.30
N GLU A 283 0.08 5.41 -44.08
CA GLU A 283 1.14 4.91 -43.20
C GLU A 283 0.87 3.49 -42.68
N GLU A 284 -0.39 3.12 -42.49
CA GLU A 284 -0.77 1.75 -42.10
C GLU A 284 -0.67 0.78 -43.29
N GLU A 285 -1.16 1.18 -44.47
CA GLU A 285 -1.05 0.38 -45.70
C GLU A 285 0.41 0.10 -46.11
N THR A 286 1.30 1.09 -45.94
CA THR A 286 2.74 0.91 -46.21
C THR A 286 3.39 -0.07 -45.22
N LYS A 287 3.03 -0.01 -43.93
CA LYS A 287 3.52 -0.96 -42.93
C LYS A 287 3.03 -2.39 -43.18
N ASP A 288 1.79 -2.55 -43.62
CA ASP A 288 1.25 -3.87 -43.94
C ASP A 288 1.83 -4.45 -45.23
N ALA A 289 2.11 -3.60 -46.23
CA ALA A 289 2.83 -4.00 -47.44
C ALA A 289 4.26 -4.47 -47.12
N GLU A 290 4.99 -3.74 -46.27
CA GLU A 290 6.33 -4.11 -45.81
C GLU A 290 6.35 -5.47 -45.06
N LYS A 291 5.37 -5.71 -44.17
CA LYS A 291 5.23 -7.00 -43.48
C LYS A 291 4.94 -8.16 -44.42
N SER A 292 4.09 -7.95 -45.43
CA SER A 292 3.75 -9.00 -46.41
C SER A 292 4.94 -9.37 -47.30
N ASN A 293 5.78 -8.38 -47.66
CA ASN A 293 6.99 -8.61 -48.44
C ASN A 293 8.07 -9.32 -47.61
N ALA A 294 8.20 -8.98 -46.32
CA ALA A 294 9.12 -9.68 -45.41
C ALA A 294 8.73 -11.17 -45.26
N GLN A 295 7.44 -11.47 -45.10
CA GLN A 295 6.96 -12.86 -45.01
C GLN A 295 7.16 -13.66 -46.30
N ARG A 296 7.05 -13.02 -47.47
CA ARG A 296 7.38 -13.64 -48.76
C ARG A 296 8.88 -13.89 -48.94
N ALA A 297 9.73 -12.99 -48.48
CA ALA A 297 11.18 -13.19 -48.49
C ALA A 297 11.60 -14.36 -47.59
N ASP A 298 11.02 -14.47 -46.39
CA ASP A 298 11.29 -15.58 -45.46
C ASP A 298 10.82 -16.93 -46.02
N SER A 299 9.70 -16.97 -46.73
CA SER A 299 9.20 -18.23 -47.33
C SER A 299 10.01 -18.68 -48.54
N ILE A 300 10.56 -17.76 -49.34
CA ILE A 300 11.48 -18.08 -50.44
C ILE A 300 12.83 -18.59 -49.89
N GLN A 301 13.31 -18.03 -48.78
CA GLN A 301 14.55 -18.46 -48.14
C GLN A 301 14.46 -19.90 -47.61
N VAL A 302 13.31 -20.28 -47.04
CA VAL A 302 13.06 -21.64 -46.51
C VAL A 302 12.91 -22.69 -47.63
N GLU A 303 12.46 -22.32 -48.83
CA GLU A 303 12.44 -23.22 -50.00
C GLU A 303 13.82 -23.40 -50.65
N MET A 304 14.76 -22.47 -50.45
CA MET A 304 16.13 -22.59 -50.98
C MET A 304 17.07 -23.38 -50.06
N ASP A 305 16.74 -23.50 -48.77
CA ASP A 305 17.55 -24.19 -47.76
C ASP A 305 17.13 -25.66 -47.52
N ASN A 306 16.14 -26.18 -48.28
CA ASN A 306 15.71 -27.59 -48.32
C ASN A 306 16.01 -28.25 -49.66
#